data_AF-A0A7T0BYL3-F1
#
_entry.id   AF-A0A7T0BYL3-F1
#
_cell.length_a   1.000
_cell.length_b   1.000
_cell.length_c   1.000
_cell.angle_alpha   90.00
_cell.angle_beta   90.00
_cell.angle_gamma   90.00
#
_symmetry.space_group_name_H-M   'P 1'
#
loop_
_entity.id
_entity.type
_entity.pdbx_description
1 polymer ?
#
loop_
_entity_poly.entity_id
_entity_poly.type
_entity_poly.pdbx_seq_one_letter_code
_entity_poly.pdbx_strand_id
1 'polypeptide(L)'
;MKKKKHQKSALSLHFNKEKDQAPKVTAKGKGLMAERIIELAREHKIPIKEDPDLVEVLSQVDVNQEVPPSVYLVVAELLAWVYKMNSDYKGGFHTPQ
;
A
#
# COMPACT_ATOMS: atom_id res chain seq x y z
N MET A 1 24.42 23.54 5.62
CA MET A 1 23.97 22.20 5.18
C MET A 1 22.45 22.24 5.01
N LYS A 2 21.90 22.21 3.79
CA LYS A 2 20.44 22.18 3.58
C LYS A 2 19.94 20.80 3.99
N LYS A 3 19.17 20.69 5.08
CA LYS A 3 18.44 19.46 5.43
C LYS A 3 17.64 19.06 4.19
N LYS A 4 17.96 17.92 3.57
CA LYS A 4 17.14 17.36 2.50
C LYS A 4 15.77 17.12 3.12
N LYS A 5 14.80 17.99 2.80
CA LYS A 5 13.40 17.83 3.20
C LYS A 5 12.98 16.51 2.58
N HIS A 6 12.81 15.44 3.38
CA HIS A 6 12.29 14.19 2.86
C HIS A 6 10.94 14.51 2.24
N GLN A 7 10.88 14.44 0.91
CA GLN A 7 9.66 14.74 0.19
C GLN A 7 8.67 13.62 0.50
N LYS A 8 7.47 14.00 0.96
CA LYS A 8 6.41 13.05 1.27
C LYS A 8 6.18 12.15 0.05
N SER A 9 6.08 10.85 0.27
CA SER A 9 5.82 9.86 -0.79
C SER A 9 4.56 9.11 -0.42
N ALA A 10 3.75 8.77 -1.41
CA ALA A 10 2.53 8.00 -1.23
C ALA A 10 2.33 7.08 -2.43
N LEU A 11 1.69 5.94 -2.18
CA LEU A 11 1.29 4.96 -3.17
C LEU A 11 -0.08 4.39 -2.80
N SER A 12 -0.79 3.88 -3.80
CA SER A 12 -2.05 3.18 -3.61
C SER A 12 -1.99 1.79 -4.21
N LEU A 13 -2.64 0.85 -3.53
CA LEU A 13 -2.79 -0.53 -3.97
C LEU A 13 -4.26 -0.85 -4.25
N HIS A 14 -4.50 -1.73 -5.21
CA HIS A 14 -5.80 -2.32 -5.49
C HIS A 14 -5.64 -3.84 -5.55
N PHE A 15 -6.63 -4.56 -5.03
CA PHE A 15 -6.66 -6.01 -5.13
C PHE A 15 -8.10 -6.51 -5.20
N ASN A 16 -8.42 -7.21 -6.29
CA ASN A 16 -9.65 -7.98 -6.42
C ASN A 16 -9.32 -9.48 -6.38
N LYS A 17 -9.66 -10.13 -5.26
CA LYS A 17 -9.40 -11.56 -5.03
C LYS A 17 -9.96 -12.51 -6.10
N GLU A 18 -10.98 -12.10 -6.86
CA GLU A 18 -11.64 -12.94 -7.88
C GLU A 18 -11.00 -12.79 -9.26
N LYS A 19 -10.20 -11.73 -9.48
CA LYS A 19 -9.68 -11.36 -10.79
C LYS A 19 -8.16 -11.21 -10.82
N ASP A 20 -7.56 -10.78 -9.73
CA ASP A 20 -6.15 -10.42 -9.65
C ASP A 20 -5.37 -11.56 -8.99
N GLN A 21 -4.18 -11.87 -9.52
CA GLN A 21 -3.28 -12.86 -8.91
C GLN A 21 -2.49 -12.27 -7.73
N ALA A 22 -2.24 -10.96 -7.77
CA ALA A 22 -1.59 -10.21 -6.71
C ALA A 22 -2.10 -8.77 -6.65
N PRO A 23 -1.93 -8.06 -5.51
CA PRO A 23 -2.21 -6.64 -5.43
C PRO A 23 -1.42 -5.83 -6.46
N LYS A 24 -2.02 -4.75 -6.94
CA LYS A 24 -1.52 -3.91 -8.02
C LYS A 24 -1.31 -2.49 -7.56
N VAL A 25 -0.21 -1.86 -7.96
CA VAL A 25 -0.01 -0.42 -7.72
C VAL A 25 -0.90 0.37 -8.68
N THR A 26 -1.75 1.25 -8.14
CA THR A 26 -2.67 2.07 -8.95
C THR A 26 -2.26 3.54 -9.02
N ALA A 27 -1.48 4.02 -8.07
CA ALA A 27 -0.86 5.34 -8.09
C ALA A 27 0.42 5.35 -7.26
N LYS A 28 1.35 6.24 -7.61
CA LYS A 28 2.52 6.60 -6.81
C LYS A 28 2.88 8.07 -7.04
N GLY A 29 3.38 8.75 -6.02
CA GLY A 29 3.70 10.17 -6.12
C GLY A 29 4.63 10.65 -5.01
N LYS A 30 5.27 11.80 -5.26
CA LYS A 30 6.11 12.52 -4.28
C LYS A 30 5.67 13.97 -4.16
N GLY A 31 5.96 14.61 -3.03
CA GLY A 31 5.63 16.00 -2.76
C GLY A 31 4.12 16.27 -2.94
N LEU A 32 3.78 17.25 -3.78
CA LEU A 32 2.39 17.63 -4.06
C LEU A 32 1.52 16.47 -4.59
N MET A 33 2.11 15.55 -5.38
CA MET A 33 1.37 14.39 -5.87
C MET A 33 1.05 13.41 -4.74
N ALA A 34 1.98 13.21 -3.80
CA ALA A 34 1.71 12.38 -2.63
C ALA A 34 0.61 12.98 -1.76
N GLU A 35 0.63 14.29 -1.58
CA GLU A 35 -0.42 15.02 -0.85
C GLU A 35 -1.79 14.83 -1.51
N ARG A 36 -1.87 14.96 -2.84
CA ARG A 36 -3.12 14.76 -3.58
C ARG A 36 -3.63 13.31 -3.51
N ILE A 37 -2.75 12.31 -3.57
CA ILE A 37 -3.13 10.90 -3.39
C ILE A 37 -3.74 10.68 -2.01
N ILE A 38 -3.10 11.21 -0.96
CA ILE A 38 -3.57 11.09 0.43
C ILE A 38 -4.91 11.81 0.61
N GLU A 39 -5.07 12.99 0.02
CA GLU A 39 -6.32 13.76 0.06
C GLU A 39 -7.47 12.97 -0.58
N LEU A 40 -7.29 12.47 -1.80
CA LEU A 40 -8.29 11.63 -2.48
C LEU A 40 -8.61 10.36 -1.69
N ALA A 41 -7.60 9.70 -1.10
CA ALA A 41 -7.83 8.53 -0.25
C ALA A 41 -8.75 8.87 0.93
N ARG A 42 -8.58 10.04 1.58
CA ARG A 42 -9.46 10.49 2.66
C ARG A 42 -10.87 10.80 2.17
N GLU A 43 -11.00 11.53 1.06
CA GLU A 43 -12.29 11.86 0.43
C GLU A 43 -13.10 10.59 0.14
N HIS A 44 -12.44 9.55 -0.37
CA HIS A 44 -13.05 8.27 -0.72
C HIS A 44 -13.06 7.24 0.42
N LYS A 45 -12.66 7.63 1.64
CA LYS A 45 -12.60 6.76 2.84
C LYS A 45 -11.76 5.50 2.63
N ILE A 46 -10.70 5.59 1.84
CA ILE A 46 -9.69 4.54 1.67
C ILE A 46 -8.76 4.56 2.90
N PRO A 47 -8.49 3.41 3.56
CA PRO A 47 -7.55 3.34 4.67
C PRO A 47 -6.15 3.82 4.29
N ILE A 48 -5.51 4.57 5.19
CA ILE A 48 -4.16 5.11 4.99
C ILE A 48 -3.26 4.60 6.12
N LYS A 49 -2.19 3.90 5.74
CA LYS A 49 -1.11 3.47 6.65
C LYS A 49 0.12 4.32 6.37
N GLU A 50 0.70 4.92 7.40
CA GLU A 50 1.97 5.63 7.31
C GLU A 50 3.11 4.65 7.63
N ASP A 51 3.89 4.30 6.61
CA ASP A 51 4.97 3.32 6.70
C ASP A 51 6.06 3.65 5.66
N PRO A 52 7.09 4.42 6.04
CA PRO A 52 8.13 4.88 5.11
C PRO A 52 8.88 3.73 4.43
N ASP A 53 9.14 2.65 5.16
CA ASP A 53 9.91 1.49 4.66
C ASP A 53 9.08 0.75 3.59
N LEU A 54 7.79 0.53 3.86
CA LEU A 54 6.87 -0.06 2.89
C LEU A 54 6.73 0.82 1.64
N VAL A 55 6.66 2.14 1.82
CA VAL A 55 6.60 3.09 0.71
C VAL A 55 7.86 3.02 -0.15
N GLU A 56 9.05 2.93 0.46
CA GLU A 56 10.31 2.80 -0.26
C GLU A 56 10.38 1.50 -1.09
N VAL A 57 10.01 0.37 -0.47
CA VAL A 57 10.00 -0.94 -1.11
C VAL A 57 9.02 -0.98 -2.30
N LEU A 58 7.77 -0.57 -2.09
CA LEU A 58 6.74 -0.61 -3.14
C LEU A 58 6.89 0.47 -4.20
N SER A 59 7.65 1.53 -3.94
CA SER A 59 7.95 2.56 -4.96
C SER A 59 8.73 2.02 -6.15
N GLN A 60 9.39 0.87 -5.99
CA GLN A 60 10.09 0.15 -7.08
C GLN A 60 9.14 -0.51 -8.07
N VAL A 61 7.87 -0.71 -7.71
CA VAL A 61 6.84 -1.30 -8.58
C VAL A 61 6.19 -0.19 -9.42
N ASP A 62 5.99 -0.45 -10.72
CA ASP A 62 5.36 0.54 -11.59
C ASP A 62 3.85 0.60 -11.43
N VAL A 63 3.31 1.79 -11.74
CA VAL A 63 1.86 1.97 -11.78
C VAL A 63 1.30 1.02 -12.82
N ASN A 64 0.20 0.39 -12.46
CA ASN A 64 -0.46 -0.66 -13.19
C ASN A 64 0.30 -2.00 -13.28
N GLN A 65 1.30 -2.22 -12.44
CA GLN A 65 1.92 -3.54 -12.28
C GLN A 65 1.50 -4.23 -10.99
N GLU A 66 1.42 -5.55 -11.06
CA GLU A 66 1.29 -6.40 -9.89
C GLU A 66 2.58 -6.31 -9.06
N VAL A 67 2.39 -6.35 -7.75
CA VAL A 67 3.45 -6.49 -6.76
C VAL A 67 4.23 -7.78 -7.07
N PRO A 68 5.57 -7.79 -7.08
CA PRO A 68 6.33 -9.01 -7.34
C PRO A 68 6.41 -9.92 -6.09
N PRO A 69 6.70 -11.22 -6.25
CA PRO A 69 6.78 -12.17 -5.14
C PRO A 69 7.73 -11.77 -4.00
N SER A 70 8.81 -11.05 -4.33
CA SER A 70 9.82 -10.59 -3.36
C SER A 70 9.25 -9.66 -2.27
N VAL A 71 8.10 -9.05 -2.50
CA VAL A 71 7.45 -8.10 -1.58
C VAL A 71 6.07 -8.58 -1.11
N TYR A 72 5.72 -9.85 -1.37
CA TYR A 72 4.43 -10.42 -0.94
C TYR A 72 4.26 -10.41 0.58
N LEU A 73 5.32 -10.70 1.33
CA LEU A 73 5.24 -10.76 2.80
C LEU A 73 4.78 -9.42 3.39
N VAL A 74 5.36 -8.31 2.93
CA VAL A 74 5.03 -6.98 3.46
C VAL A 74 3.65 -6.51 3.00
N VAL A 75 3.22 -6.90 1.79
CA VAL A 75 1.86 -6.62 1.32
C VAL A 75 0.81 -7.47 2.04
N ALA A 76 1.12 -8.71 2.38
CA ALA A 76 0.24 -9.56 3.18
C ALA A 76 0.01 -8.96 4.58
N GLU A 77 1.05 -8.39 5.21
CA GLU A 77 0.90 -7.66 6.47
C GLU A 77 -0.05 -6.45 6.34
N LEU A 78 0.08 -5.68 5.26
CA LEU A 78 -0.83 -4.57 4.99
C LEU A 78 -2.28 -5.03 4.81
N LEU A 79 -2.51 -6.11 4.05
CA LEU A 79 -3.84 -6.68 3.86
C LEU A 79 -4.42 -7.19 5.19
N ALA A 80 -3.62 -7.88 6.00
CA ALA A 80 -4.02 -8.34 7.33
C ALA A 80 -4.45 -7.17 8.23
N TRP A 81 -3.73 -6.04 8.17
CA TRP A 81 -4.12 -4.81 8.87
C TRP A 81 -5.47 -4.27 8.38
N VAL A 82 -5.70 -4.18 7.06
CA VAL A 82 -6.99 -3.74 6.49
C VAL A 82 -8.13 -4.67 6.92
N TYR A 83 -7.93 -6.00 6.88
CA TYR A 83 -8.95 -6.96 7.29
C TYR A 83 -9.30 -6.84 8.77
N LYS A 84 -8.29 -6.65 9.65
CA LYS A 84 -8.49 -6.41 11.08
C LYS A 84 -9.28 -5.12 11.37
N MET A 85 -9.16 -4.11 10.52
CA MET A 85 -9.96 -2.89 10.64
C MET A 85 -11.41 -3.09 10.18
N ASN A 86 -11.59 -3.84 9.10
CA ASN A 86 -12.91 -4.07 8.52
C ASN A 86 -13.77 -5.01 9.36
N SER A 87 -13.15 -5.86 10.19
CA SER A 87 -13.85 -6.88 10.96
C SER A 87 -12.95 -7.30 12.14
N ASP A 88 -13.43 -7.71 13.31
CA ASP A 88 -14.32 -8.87 13.46
C ASP A 88 -14.07 -9.99 12.41
N TYR A 89 -12.89 -10.06 11.80
CA TYR A 89 -12.58 -10.98 10.69
C TYR A 89 -12.12 -12.29 11.31
N LYS A 90 -13.02 -13.27 11.41
CA LYS A 90 -12.71 -14.64 11.83
C LYS A 90 -11.97 -15.45 10.75
N GLY A 91 -11.10 -14.81 9.98
CA GLY A 91 -10.26 -15.44 8.96
C GLY A 91 -8.81 -15.36 9.40
N GLY A 92 -8.37 -16.32 10.22
CA GLY A 92 -6.98 -16.42 10.63
C GLY A 92 -6.11 -16.73 9.42
N PHE A 93 -5.11 -15.88 9.16
CA PHE A 93 -3.97 -16.25 8.36
C PHE A 93 -3.15 -17.26 9.18
N HIS A 94 -3.33 -18.56 8.90
CA HIS A 94 -2.29 -19.52 9.25
C HIS A 94 -1.07 -19.15 8.41
N THR A 95 -0.02 -18.67 9.06
CA THR A 95 1.32 -18.65 8.47
C THR A 95 1.64 -20.06 7.97
N PRO A 96 2.02 -20.26 6.70
CA PRO A 96 2.62 -21.53 6.29
C PRO A 96 3.85 -21.76 7.16
N GLN A 97 3.90 -22.92 7.82
CA GLN A 97 5.04 -23.38 8.60
C GLN A 97 6.15 -23.90 7.68
#